data_AF-A0A257JHX0-F1
#
_entry.id   AF-A0A257JHX0-F1
#
_cell.length_a   1.000
_cell.length_b   1.000
_cell.length_c   1.000
_cell.angle_alpha   90.00
_cell.angle_beta   90.00
_cell.angle_gamma   90.00
#
_symmetry.space_group_name_H-M   'P 1'
#
loop_
_entity.id
_entity.type
_entity.pdbx_description
1 polymer ?
#
loop_
_entity_poly.entity_id
_entity_poly.type
_entity_poly.pdbx_seq_one_letter_code
_entity_poly.pdbx_strand_id
1 'polypeptide(L)'
;MLPPDKVGDNAKNVREILMVSAEDNIANEVDDLRERYSRLYGGAIYDILDELGYPNQVLATDLQPLQPGSMIVGPAFTIQGVSDPVGDPELSERRIQLFNEMRFPCVDVRDCGFDTRVAHYGEMNATLGLKHGAVGAI
;
A
#
# COMPACT_ATOMS: atom_id res chain seq x y z
N MET A 1 37.83 35.36 -13.74
CA MET A 1 36.50 35.75 -13.20
C MET A 1 35.52 34.72 -13.73
N LEU A 2 35.06 33.76 -12.91
CA LEU A 2 34.02 32.80 -13.32
C LEU A 2 32.67 33.55 -13.45
N PRO A 3 31.80 33.18 -14.41
CA PRO A 3 30.54 33.87 -14.61
C PRO A 3 29.58 33.67 -13.41
N PRO A 4 28.76 34.68 -13.07
CA PRO A 4 27.92 34.70 -11.86
C PRO A 4 26.70 33.76 -11.90
N ASP A 5 26.56 32.94 -12.94
CA ASP A 5 25.45 32.01 -13.18
C ASP A 5 25.71 30.58 -12.65
N LYS A 6 26.91 30.28 -12.11
CA LYS A 6 27.24 28.97 -11.52
C LYS A 6 27.16 28.90 -10.00
N VAL A 7 26.53 29.89 -9.36
CA VAL A 7 26.19 29.86 -7.92
C VAL A 7 24.71 29.55 -7.76
N GLY A 8 24.31 28.34 -8.14
CA GLY A 8 22.91 27.95 -8.06
C GLY A 8 22.73 26.47 -8.32
N ASP A 9 22.93 25.64 -7.28
CA ASP A 9 22.15 24.40 -7.13
C ASP A 9 22.40 23.61 -5.83
N ASN A 10 23.42 23.97 -5.03
CA ASN A 10 23.75 23.15 -3.84
C ASN A 10 22.60 23.05 -2.82
N ALA A 11 21.80 24.09 -2.65
CA ALA A 11 20.68 24.06 -1.69
C ALA A 11 19.48 23.24 -2.19
N LYS A 12 19.27 23.10 -3.51
CA LYS A 12 18.22 22.24 -4.06
C LYS A 12 18.62 20.77 -3.95
N ASN A 13 19.85 20.44 -4.32
CA ASN A 13 20.40 19.08 -4.19
C ASN A 13 20.43 18.61 -2.73
N VAL A 14 20.79 19.47 -1.78
CA VAL A 14 20.77 19.11 -0.35
C VAL A 14 19.35 18.86 0.16
N ARG A 15 18.34 19.63 -0.28
CA ARG A 15 16.93 19.41 0.10
C ARG A 15 16.39 18.10 -0.46
N GLU A 16 16.70 17.80 -1.72
CA GLU A 16 16.29 16.56 -2.38
C GLU A 16 16.91 15.34 -1.69
N ILE A 17 18.22 15.39 -1.39
CA ILE A 17 18.92 14.34 -0.62
C ILE A 17 18.30 14.15 0.77
N LEU A 18 17.99 15.24 1.48
CA LEU A 18 17.37 15.17 2.80
C LEU A 18 15.95 14.60 2.76
N MET A 19 15.17 14.90 1.71
CA MET A 19 13.84 14.31 1.51
C MET A 19 13.92 12.81 1.24
N VAL A 20 14.78 12.39 0.31
CA VAL A 20 15.00 10.96 0.02
C VAL A 20 15.45 10.21 1.26
N SER A 21 16.42 10.76 2.01
CA SER A 21 16.90 10.15 3.26
C SER A 21 15.81 10.05 4.34
N ALA A 22 14.84 10.98 4.36
CA ALA A 22 13.73 10.93 5.31
C ALA A 22 12.69 9.89 4.88
N GLU A 23 12.38 9.80 3.58
CA GLU A 23 11.51 8.77 3.02
C GLU A 23 12.08 7.36 3.26
N ASP A 24 13.39 7.17 3.04
CA ASP A 24 14.09 5.91 3.32
C ASP A 24 14.03 5.56 4.81
N ASN A 25 14.16 6.54 5.71
CA ASN A 25 14.07 6.30 7.15
C ASN A 25 12.65 5.87 7.56
N ILE A 26 11.61 6.53 7.04
CA ILE A 26 10.21 6.14 7.29
C ILE A 26 9.94 4.74 6.76
N ALA A 27 10.38 4.42 5.54
CA ALA A 27 10.20 3.09 4.96
C ALA A 27 10.83 1.99 5.83
N ASN A 28 12.03 2.23 6.36
CA ASN A 28 12.70 1.30 7.28
C ASN A 28 11.95 1.14 8.60
N GLU A 29 11.44 2.24 9.19
CA GLU A 29 10.64 2.18 10.42
C GLU A 29 9.33 1.39 10.20
N VAL A 30 8.66 1.59 9.06
CA VAL A 30 7.44 0.87 8.71
C VAL A 30 7.74 -0.62 8.48
N ASP A 31 8.87 -0.97 7.86
CA ASP A 31 9.25 -2.37 7.66
C ASP A 31 9.61 -3.06 8.99
N ASP A 32 10.27 -2.38 9.93
CA ASP A 32 10.48 -2.89 11.30
C ASP A 32 9.16 -3.20 12.01
N LEU A 33 8.20 -2.27 11.94
CA LEU A 33 6.85 -2.49 12.48
C LEU A 33 6.21 -3.72 11.82
N ARG A 34 6.26 -3.79 10.49
CA ARG A 34 5.71 -4.91 9.72
C ARG A 34 6.31 -6.25 10.15
N GLU A 35 7.62 -6.32 10.36
CA GLU A 35 8.27 -7.54 10.85
C GLU A 35 7.78 -7.92 12.25
N ARG A 36 7.69 -6.95 13.17
CA ARG A 36 7.22 -7.20 14.54
C ARG A 36 5.76 -7.66 14.58
N TYR A 37 4.88 -7.02 13.81
CA TYR A 37 3.47 -7.38 13.71
C TYR A 37 3.28 -8.75 13.04
N SER A 38 4.15 -9.17 12.12
CA SER A 38 4.08 -10.50 11.49
C SER A 38 4.34 -11.67 12.45
N ARG A 39 4.80 -11.39 13.67
CA ARG A 39 5.02 -12.39 14.73
C ARG A 39 3.82 -12.50 15.69
N LEU A 40 2.80 -11.67 15.50
CA LEU A 40 1.58 -11.63 16.32
C LEU A 40 0.43 -12.30 15.58
N TYR A 41 -0.52 -12.84 16.33
CA TYR A 41 -1.80 -13.27 15.76
C TYR A 41 -2.79 -12.09 15.79
N GLY A 42 -3.65 -11.99 14.77
CA GLY A 42 -4.54 -10.83 14.58
C GLY A 42 -5.48 -10.54 15.73
N GLY A 43 -5.97 -11.57 16.45
CA GLY A 43 -6.85 -11.34 17.59
C GLY A 43 -6.16 -10.71 18.79
N ALA A 44 -4.85 -10.93 19.01
CA ALA A 44 -4.13 -10.22 20.07
C ALA A 44 -4.04 -8.72 19.77
N ILE A 45 -3.96 -8.35 18.48
CA ILE A 45 -4.00 -6.95 18.06
C ILE A 45 -5.41 -6.40 18.29
N TYR A 46 -6.44 -7.16 17.90
CA TYR A 46 -7.84 -6.78 18.11
C TYR A 46 -8.17 -6.56 19.59
N ASP A 47 -7.76 -7.47 20.49
CA ASP A 47 -8.03 -7.36 21.93
C ASP A 47 -7.50 -6.03 22.49
N ILE A 48 -6.29 -5.63 22.10
CA ILE A 48 -5.70 -4.34 22.48
C ILE A 48 -6.45 -3.16 21.85
N LEU A 49 -6.85 -3.26 20.58
CA LEU A 49 -7.62 -2.20 19.93
C LEU A 49 -9.00 -2.01 20.59
N ASP A 50 -9.65 -3.09 21.00
CA ASP A 50 -10.91 -3.07 21.74
C ASP A 50 -10.73 -2.38 23.11
N GLU A 51 -9.68 -2.74 23.86
CA GLU A 51 -9.31 -2.07 25.12
C GLU A 51 -9.05 -0.56 24.95
N LEU A 52 -8.53 -0.16 23.79
CA LEU A 52 -8.31 1.25 23.42
C LEU A 52 -9.58 1.97 22.91
N GLY A 53 -10.72 1.27 22.84
CA GLY A 53 -12.01 1.83 22.40
C GLY A 53 -12.27 1.72 20.89
N TYR A 54 -11.58 0.83 20.19
CA TYR A 54 -11.74 0.56 18.75
C TYR A 54 -12.26 -0.88 18.51
N PRO A 55 -13.56 -1.16 18.74
CA PRO A 55 -14.12 -2.51 18.64
C PRO A 55 -14.37 -3.02 17.21
N ASN A 56 -14.37 -2.14 16.20
CA ASN A 56 -14.78 -2.49 14.83
C ASN A 56 -13.57 -2.60 13.87
N GLN A 57 -12.56 -3.38 14.24
CA GLN A 57 -11.27 -3.45 13.53
C GLN A 57 -11.04 -4.79 12.82
N VAL A 58 -12.08 -5.61 12.68
CA VAL A 58 -12.04 -6.88 11.94
C VAL A 58 -12.88 -6.74 10.67
N LEU A 59 -12.38 -7.30 9.58
CA LEU A 59 -13.12 -7.36 8.31
C LEU A 59 -14.23 -8.43 8.36
N ALA A 60 -15.06 -8.46 7.31
CA ALA A 60 -16.14 -9.42 7.20
C ALA A 60 -15.63 -10.87 7.21
N THR A 61 -16.38 -11.76 7.87
CA THR A 61 -15.97 -13.15 8.12
C THR A 61 -15.96 -14.03 6.87
N ASP A 62 -16.55 -13.56 5.77
CA ASP A 62 -16.54 -14.22 4.47
C ASP A 62 -15.25 -13.96 3.67
N LEU A 63 -14.42 -13.00 4.10
CA LEU A 63 -13.05 -12.87 3.60
C LEU A 63 -12.17 -13.97 4.20
N GLN A 64 -11.59 -14.79 3.33
CA GLN A 64 -10.77 -15.94 3.71
C GLN A 64 -9.44 -15.91 2.97
N PRO A 65 -8.33 -16.34 3.62
CA PRO A 65 -7.04 -16.43 2.95
C PRO A 65 -7.09 -17.49 1.83
N LEU A 66 -6.46 -17.22 0.69
CA LEU A 66 -6.33 -18.22 -0.38
C LEU A 66 -5.52 -19.44 0.06
N GLN A 67 -4.56 -19.27 0.95
CA GLN A 67 -3.70 -20.33 1.47
C GLN A 67 -3.80 -20.38 3.00
N PRO A 68 -4.07 -21.55 3.60
CA PRO A 68 -4.08 -21.69 5.04
C PRO A 68 -2.76 -21.22 5.67
N GLY A 69 -2.86 -20.39 6.71
CA GLY A 69 -1.70 -19.86 7.44
C GLY A 69 -0.98 -18.70 6.75
N SER A 70 -1.45 -18.22 5.59
CA SER A 70 -0.90 -17.00 4.98
C SER A 70 -1.20 -15.79 5.87
N MET A 71 -0.21 -14.92 6.04
CA MET A 71 -0.32 -13.68 6.80
C MET A 71 0.26 -12.54 5.98
N ILE A 72 -0.42 -11.40 6.03
CA ILE A 72 -0.01 -10.16 5.37
C ILE A 72 -0.04 -9.05 6.42
N VAL A 73 0.99 -8.22 6.41
CA VAL A 73 1.16 -7.11 7.35
C VAL A 73 1.83 -5.98 6.57
N GLY A 74 1.28 -4.78 6.68
CA GLY A 74 1.82 -3.58 6.06
C GLY A 74 0.78 -2.45 6.10
N PRO A 75 1.16 -1.22 5.74
CA PRO A 75 0.23 -0.11 5.63
C PRO A 75 -0.75 -0.37 4.48
N ALA A 76 -2.01 0.03 4.67
CA ALA A 76 -3.05 -0.13 3.67
C ALA A 76 -2.85 0.87 2.51
N PHE A 77 -2.77 0.36 1.29
CA PHE A 77 -2.97 1.11 0.06
C PHE A 77 -4.40 0.87 -0.40
N THR A 78 -5.29 1.82 -0.12
CA THR A 78 -6.74 1.64 -0.30
C THR A 78 -7.19 1.93 -1.71
N ILE A 79 -7.97 1.02 -2.30
CA ILE A 79 -8.51 1.12 -3.66
C ILE A 79 -10.02 0.96 -3.62
N GLN A 80 -10.74 1.91 -4.22
CA GLN A 80 -12.18 1.79 -4.46
C GLN A 80 -12.42 1.26 -5.88
N GLY A 81 -13.02 0.09 -5.98
CA GLY A 81 -13.57 -0.42 -7.23
C GLY A 81 -14.83 0.35 -7.62
N VAL A 82 -14.94 0.73 -8.89
CA VAL A 82 -16.15 1.30 -9.48
C VAL A 82 -16.57 0.46 -10.67
N SER A 83 -17.87 0.22 -10.82
CA SER A 83 -18.40 -0.51 -11.97
C SER A 83 -18.35 0.38 -13.20
N ASP A 84 -17.63 -0.07 -14.22
CA ASP A 84 -17.48 0.65 -15.48
C ASP A 84 -17.83 -0.28 -16.65
N PRO A 85 -19.12 -0.36 -17.02
CA PRO A 85 -19.58 -1.25 -18.09
C PRO A 85 -19.23 -0.72 -19.49
N VAL A 86 -18.86 0.55 -19.62
CA VAL A 86 -18.59 1.21 -20.92
C VAL A 86 -17.10 1.24 -21.26
N GLY A 87 -16.22 1.03 -20.28
CA GLY A 87 -14.78 0.99 -20.47
C GLY A 87 -14.20 2.39 -20.67
N ASP A 88 -14.37 3.25 -19.68
CA ASP A 88 -13.82 4.59 -19.65
C ASP A 88 -12.27 4.54 -19.75
N PRO A 89 -11.69 5.18 -20.79
CA PRO A 89 -10.25 5.28 -20.93
C PRO A 89 -9.57 5.96 -19.74
N GLU A 90 -10.21 6.96 -19.11
CA GLU A 90 -9.62 7.67 -17.96
C GLU A 90 -9.53 6.75 -16.75
N LEU A 91 -10.58 5.98 -16.45
CA LEU A 91 -10.54 4.98 -15.39
C LEU A 91 -9.49 3.91 -15.68
N SER A 92 -9.25 3.60 -16.94
CA SER A 92 -8.21 2.66 -17.37
C SER A 92 -6.80 3.19 -17.14
N GLU A 93 -6.54 4.46 -17.43
CA GLU A 93 -5.26 5.12 -17.14
C GLU A 93 -5.03 5.23 -15.62
N ARG A 94 -6.06 5.62 -14.86
CA ARG A 94 -5.99 5.68 -13.38
C ARG A 94 -5.64 4.32 -12.78
N ARG A 95 -6.17 3.22 -13.33
CA ARG A 95 -5.81 1.86 -12.86
C ARG A 95 -4.33 1.56 -13.04
N ILE A 96 -3.70 2.06 -14.10
CA ILE A 96 -2.26 1.86 -14.32
C ILE A 96 -1.45 2.75 -13.36
N GLN A 97 -1.90 3.99 -13.17
CA GLN A 97 -1.23 4.97 -12.30
C GLN A 97 -1.21 4.54 -10.83
N LEU A 98 -2.22 3.81 -10.35
CA LEU A 98 -2.27 3.33 -8.96
C LEU A 98 -0.98 2.60 -8.54
N PHE A 99 -0.42 1.77 -9.42
CA PHE A 99 0.77 0.99 -9.10
C PHE A 99 2.01 1.88 -8.96
N ASN A 100 2.05 3.02 -9.68
CA ASN A 100 3.14 3.99 -9.55
C ASN A 100 3.10 4.75 -8.21
N GLU A 101 1.97 4.73 -7.51
CA GLU A 101 1.79 5.37 -6.20
C GLU A 101 2.06 4.40 -5.04
N MET A 102 2.04 3.09 -5.29
CA MET A 102 2.44 2.10 -4.29
C MET A 102 3.91 2.26 -3.89
N ARG A 103 4.19 1.99 -2.62
CA ARG A 103 5.55 2.05 -2.04
C ARG A 103 5.73 0.86 -1.10
N PHE A 104 6.92 0.29 -1.11
CA PHE A 104 7.25 -0.78 -0.17
C PHE A 104 7.39 -0.22 1.26
N PRO A 105 6.88 -0.94 2.28
CA PRO A 105 5.90 -2.03 2.19
C PRO A 105 4.47 -1.46 2.08
N CYS A 106 3.57 -2.10 1.33
CA CYS A 106 2.13 -1.81 1.39
C CYS A 106 1.24 -3.04 1.18
N VAL A 107 -0.03 -2.98 1.58
CA VAL A 107 -1.05 -4.00 1.31
C VAL A 107 -2.09 -3.40 0.37
N ASP A 108 -2.35 -4.02 -0.79
CA ASP A 108 -3.46 -3.63 -1.67
C ASP A 108 -4.77 -3.98 -0.94
N VAL A 109 -5.54 -2.97 -0.53
CA VAL A 109 -6.82 -3.16 0.18
C VAL A 109 -7.92 -2.65 -0.73
N ARG A 110 -8.73 -3.55 -1.28
CA ARG A 110 -9.70 -3.22 -2.33
C ARG A 110 -11.14 -3.38 -1.86
N ASP A 111 -11.87 -2.26 -1.81
CA ASP A 111 -13.32 -2.32 -1.76
C ASP A 111 -13.89 -2.59 -3.16
N CYS A 112 -14.47 -3.77 -3.35
CA CYS A 112 -15.11 -4.18 -4.60
C CYS A 112 -16.60 -3.82 -4.67
N GLY A 113 -17.16 -3.13 -3.67
CA GLY A 113 -18.58 -2.76 -3.62
C GLY A 113 -19.51 -3.97 -3.59
N PHE A 114 -19.06 -5.07 -2.97
CA PHE A 114 -19.72 -6.38 -2.98
C PHE A 114 -20.00 -6.95 -4.39
N ASP A 115 -19.26 -6.51 -5.40
CA ASP A 115 -19.40 -7.03 -6.76
C ASP A 115 -18.87 -8.47 -6.86
N THR A 116 -19.75 -9.40 -7.25
CA THR A 116 -19.46 -10.83 -7.43
C THR A 116 -19.43 -11.25 -8.89
N ARG A 117 -19.56 -10.31 -9.83
CA ARG A 117 -19.68 -10.60 -11.27
C ARG A 117 -18.33 -10.77 -11.96
N VAL A 118 -17.26 -10.21 -11.39
CA VAL A 118 -15.91 -10.20 -11.99
C VAL A 118 -14.84 -10.53 -10.95
N ALA A 119 -13.70 -11.02 -11.42
CA ALA A 119 -12.50 -11.13 -10.59
C ALA A 119 -11.76 -9.79 -10.56
N HIS A 120 -11.76 -9.11 -9.41
CA HIS A 120 -11.11 -7.80 -9.26
C HIS A 120 -9.58 -7.89 -9.09
N TYR A 121 -9.07 -9.07 -8.71
CA TYR A 121 -7.66 -9.33 -8.49
C TYR A 121 -7.23 -10.59 -9.24
N GLY A 122 -5.98 -10.62 -9.71
CA GLY A 122 -5.45 -11.69 -10.55
C GLY A 122 -3.95 -11.53 -10.80
N GLU A 123 -3.39 -12.34 -11.71
CA GLU A 123 -1.94 -12.41 -11.97
C GLU A 123 -1.30 -11.04 -12.25
N MET A 124 -1.92 -10.23 -13.11
CA MET A 124 -1.38 -8.92 -13.48
C MET A 124 -1.32 -7.97 -12.28
N ASN A 125 -2.37 -7.93 -11.46
CA ASN A 125 -2.40 -7.12 -10.24
C ASN A 125 -1.33 -7.61 -9.25
N ALA A 126 -1.21 -8.92 -9.06
CA ALA A 126 -0.20 -9.52 -8.18
C ALA A 126 1.23 -9.20 -8.62
N THR A 127 1.50 -9.32 -9.93
CA THR A 127 2.82 -9.08 -10.50
C THR A 127 3.22 -7.61 -10.41
N LEU A 128 2.30 -6.70 -10.76
CA LEU A 128 2.55 -5.26 -10.65
C LEU A 128 2.64 -4.80 -9.20
N GLY A 129 1.70 -5.23 -8.35
CA GLY A 129 1.71 -4.92 -6.92
C GLY A 129 3.04 -5.31 -6.28
N LEU A 130 3.49 -6.56 -6.47
CA LEU A 130 4.77 -7.02 -5.94
C LEU A 130 5.96 -6.19 -6.44
N LYS A 131 5.98 -5.88 -7.74
CA LYS A 131 7.02 -5.03 -8.34
C LYS A 131 7.07 -3.63 -7.72
N HIS A 132 5.91 -3.11 -7.31
CA HIS A 132 5.77 -1.76 -6.76
C HIS A 132 5.71 -1.71 -5.22
N GLY A 133 6.03 -2.83 -4.55
CA GLY A 133 6.22 -2.87 -3.09
C GLY A 133 5.04 -3.43 -2.29
N ALA A 134 3.99 -3.93 -2.95
CA ALA A 134 2.92 -4.61 -2.26
C ALA A 134 3.40 -5.96 -1.70
N VAL A 135 3.07 -6.24 -0.44
CA VAL A 135 3.42 -7.49 0.26
C VAL A 135 2.24 -8.46 0.36
N GLY A 136 1.07 -8.05 -0.15
CA GLY A 136 -0.17 -8.81 -0.11
C GLY A 136 -1.34 -7.99 -0.64
N ALA A 137 -2.49 -8.66 -0.77
CA ALA A 137 -3.75 -8.02 -1.16
C ALA A 137 -4.92 -8.58 -0.36
N ILE A 138 -5.92 -7.74 -0.12
CA ILE A 138 -7.21 -8.03 0.52
C ILE A 138 -8.33 -7.53 -0.39
#